data_AF-A0A6G3Z7G5-F1
#
_entry.id   AF-A0A6G3Z7G5-F1
#
_cell.length_a   1.000
_cell.length_b   1.000
_cell.length_c   1.000
_cell.angle_alpha   90.00
_cell.angle_beta   90.00
_cell.angle_gamma   90.00
#
_symmetry.space_group_name_H-M   'P 1'
#
loop_
_entity.id
_entity.type
_entity.pdbx_description
1 polymer ?
#
loop_
_entity_poly.entity_id
_entity_poly.type
_entity_poly.pdbx_seq_one_letter_code
_entity_poly.pdbx_strand_id
1 'polypeptide(L)'
;MAHIIAGLLAGILAGLLGIGGGTVMVPILVTLGYEPIQAVATSSLAIIITSLSGSFQNWRMGYLDFRRVLLLGLPALVTAQL
;
A
#
# COMPACT_ATOMS: atom_id res chain seq x y z
N MET A 1 -14.78 -6.57 -16.78
CA MET A 1 -15.15 -7.10 -15.45
C MET A 1 -14.00 -7.77 -14.70
N ALA A 2 -13.24 -8.70 -15.30
CA ALA A 2 -12.19 -9.45 -14.60
C ALA A 2 -11.13 -8.58 -13.88
N HIS A 3 -10.79 -7.41 -14.46
CA HIS A 3 -9.73 -6.54 -13.93
C HIS A 3 -10.14 -5.84 -12.62
N ILE A 4 -11.43 -5.54 -12.46
CA ILE A 4 -11.97 -4.93 -11.24
C ILE A 4 -11.90 -5.93 -10.08
N ILE A 5 -12.21 -7.20 -10.35
CA ILE A 5 -12.18 -8.28 -9.35
C ILE A 5 -10.75 -8.57 -8.91
N ALA A 6 -9.81 -8.62 -9.86
CA ALA A 6 -8.39 -8.81 -9.55
C ALA A 6 -7.82 -7.64 -8.74
N GLY A 7 -8.14 -6.40 -9.11
CA GLY A 7 -7.75 -5.21 -8.35
C GLY A 7 -8.34 -5.17 -6.93
N LEU A 8 -9.60 -5.58 -6.77
CA LEU A 8 -10.26 -5.67 -5.47
C LEU A 8 -9.61 -6.72 -4.57
N LEU A 9 -9.37 -7.93 -5.09
CA LEU A 9 -8.71 -9.01 -4.35
C LEU A 9 -7.27 -8.63 -3.98
N ALA A 10 -6.52 -8.05 -4.92
CA ALA A 10 -5.17 -7.58 -4.67
C ALA A 10 -5.15 -6.48 -3.59
N GLY A 11 -6.09 -5.54 -3.62
CA GLY A 11 -6.23 -4.49 -2.61
C GLY A 11 -6.58 -5.03 -1.22
N ILE A 12 -7.49 -6.00 -1.13
CA ILE A 12 -7.85 -6.66 0.14
C ILE A 12 -6.65 -7.42 0.71
N LEU A 13 -5.98 -8.23 -0.12
CA LEU A 13 -4.80 -9.00 0.31
C LEU A 13 -3.65 -8.08 0.74
N ALA A 14 -3.38 -7.03 -0.03
CA ALA A 14 -2.37 -6.03 0.30
C ALA A 14 -2.68 -5.29 1.61
N GLY A 15 -3.95 -4.95 1.84
CA GLY A 15 -4.41 -4.31 3.08
C GLY A 15 -4.32 -5.23 4.29
N LEU A 16 -4.67 -6.51 4.13
CA LEU A 16 -4.57 -7.53 5.19
C LEU A 16 -3.12 -7.87 5.55
N LEU A 17 -2.23 -7.92 4.55
CA LEU A 17 -0.82 -8.21 4.75
C LEU A 17 -0.05 -7.02 5.36
N GLY A 18 -0.57 -5.79 5.25
CA GLY A 18 0.04 -4.59 5.84
C GLY A 18 1.34 -4.14 5.18
N ILE A 19 1.73 -4.73 4.04
CA ILE A 19 3.02 -4.49 3.37
C ILE A 19 3.00 -3.18 2.55
N GLY A 20 1.82 -2.59 2.34
CA GLY A 20 1.62 -1.53 1.35
C GLY A 20 1.65 -2.16 -0.04
N GLY A 21 0.50 -2.23 -0.71
CA GLY A 21 0.28 -3.05 -1.90
C GLY A 21 1.20 -2.86 -3.11
N GLY A 22 2.16 -1.93 -3.09
CA GLY A 22 3.17 -1.65 -4.12
C GLY A 22 3.82 -2.88 -4.72
N THR A 23 4.45 -3.68 -3.87
CA THR A 23 5.24 -4.85 -4.28
C THR A 23 4.40 -5.95 -4.93
N VAL A 24 3.09 -5.99 -4.68
CA VAL A 24 2.18 -7.01 -5.23
C VAL A 24 1.37 -6.45 -6.41
N MET A 25 0.87 -5.22 -6.28
CA MET A 25 -0.04 -4.59 -7.23
C MET A 25 0.67 -4.09 -8.49
N VAL A 26 1.92 -3.61 -8.39
CA VAL A 26 2.72 -3.20 -9.57
C VAL A 26 2.99 -4.38 -10.51
N PRO A 27 3.57 -5.53 -10.08
CA PRO A 27 3.80 -6.64 -10.99
C PRO A 27 2.50 -7.24 -11.53
N ILE A 28 1.42 -7.27 -10.75
CA ILE A 28 0.09 -7.69 -11.24
C ILE A 28 -0.38 -6.77 -12.36
N LEU A 29 -0.32 -5.44 -12.19
CA LEU A 29 -0.74 -4.50 -13.22
C LEU A 29 0.15 -4.58 -14.48
N VAL A 30 1.45 -4.76 -14.32
CA VAL A 30 2.38 -4.92 -15.47
C VAL A 30 2.12 -6.24 -16.21
N THR A 31 1.90 -7.36 -15.50
CA THR A 31 1.53 -8.64 -16.14
C THR A 31 0.16 -8.61 -16.82
N LEU A 32 -0.73 -7.70 -16.39
CA LEU A 32 -2.01 -7.43 -17.03
C LEU A 32 -1.91 -6.50 -18.25
N GLY A 33 -0.71 -6.07 -18.65
CA GLY A 33 -0.46 -5.28 -19.85
C GLY A 33 -0.56 -3.76 -19.67
N TYR A 34 -0.65 -3.28 -18.43
CA TYR A 34 -0.55 -1.84 -18.16
C TYR A 34 0.89 -1.36 -18.28
N GLU A 35 1.07 -0.13 -18.75
CA GLU A 35 2.40 0.48 -18.76
C GLU A 35 2.97 0.56 -17.34
N PRO A 36 4.28 0.30 -17.15
CA PRO A 36 4.92 0.37 -15.83
C PRO A 36 4.65 1.68 -15.09
N ILE A 37 4.60 2.80 -15.82
CA ILE A 37 4.33 4.11 -15.24
C ILE A 37 2.91 4.22 -14.68
N GLN A 38 1.92 3.66 -15.37
CA GLN A 38 0.53 3.65 -14.93
C GLN A 38 0.31 2.67 -13.77
N ALA A 39 1.00 1.53 -13.81
CA ALA A 39 0.98 0.53 -12.75
C ALA A 39 1.53 1.10 -11.43
N VAL A 40 2.66 1.80 -11.49
CA VAL A 40 3.27 2.46 -10.33
C VAL A 40 2.35 3.57 -9.80
N ALA A 41 1.84 4.45 -10.66
CA ALA A 41 0.95 5.53 -10.25
C ALA A 41 -0.32 5.02 -9.54
N THR A 42 -0.97 3.99 -10.12
CA THR A 42 -2.18 3.38 -9.56
C THR A 42 -1.88 2.71 -8.22
N SER A 43 -0.75 2.01 -8.12
CA SER A 43 -0.36 1.33 -6.90
C SER A 43 -0.02 2.31 -5.78
N SER A 44 0.76 3.36 -6.06
CA SER A 44 1.08 4.40 -5.07
C SER A 44 -0.17 5.08 -4.51
N LEU A 45 -1.15 5.36 -5.36
CA LEU A 45 -2.43 5.93 -4.92
C LEU A 45 -3.20 4.95 -4.02
N ALA A 46 -3.23 3.66 -4.37
CA ALA A 46 -3.84 2.62 -3.53
C ALA A 46 -3.11 2.46 -2.18
N ILE A 47 -1.77 2.54 -2.17
CA ILE A 47 -0.96 2.48 -0.95
C ILE A 47 -1.28 3.66 -0.02
N ILE A 48 -1.43 4.88 -0.54
CA ILE A 48 -1.77 6.05 0.27
C ILE A 48 -3.12 5.83 0.96
N ILE A 49 -4.14 5.41 0.23
CA ILE A 49 -5.49 5.20 0.79
C ILE A 49 -5.49 4.07 1.83
N THR A 50 -4.87 2.94 1.51
CA THR A 50 -4.84 1.77 2.40
C THR A 50 -4.00 2.03 3.64
N SER A 51 -2.85 2.69 3.51
CA SER A 51 -1.99 3.04 4.64
C SER A 51 -2.64 4.07 5.56
N LEU A 52 -3.37 5.04 5.01
CA LEU A 52 -4.11 6.01 5.80
C LEU A 52 -5.23 5.32 6.59
N SER A 53 -5.98 4.42 5.94
CA SER A 53 -7.03 3.62 6.60
C SER A 53 -6.47 2.72 7.70
N GLY A 54 -5.38 1.99 7.42
CA GLY A 54 -4.72 1.12 8.40
C GLY A 54 -4.10 1.90 9.57
N SER A 55 -3.53 3.08 9.30
CA SER A 55 -2.99 3.96 10.34
C SER A 55 -4.10 4.50 11.25
N PHE A 56 -5.22 4.93 10.66
CA PHE A 56 -6.39 5.39 11.41
C PHE A 56 -6.99 4.27 12.27
N GLN A 57 -7.07 3.06 11.73
CA GLN A 57 -7.57 1.90 12.45
C GLN A 57 -6.64 1.52 13.62
N ASN A 58 -5.32 1.52 13.40
CA ASN A 58 -4.32 1.31 14.47
C ASN A 58 -4.39 2.38 15.57
N TRP A 59 -4.67 3.64 15.20
CA TRP A 59 -4.90 4.70 16.17
C TRP A 59 -6.09 4.41 17.06
N ARG A 60 -7.22 4.05 16.45
CA ARG A 60 -8.46 3.75 17.16
C ARG A 60 -8.33 2.53 18.09
N MET A 61 -7.46 1.60 17.73
CA MET A 61 -7.18 0.39 18.50
C MET A 61 -6.25 0.64 19.71
N GLY A 62 -5.68 1.85 19.84
CA GLY A 62 -4.82 2.24 20.96
C GLY A 62 -3.37 1.71 20.90
N TYR A 63 -2.98 1.07 19.80
CA TYR A 63 -1.64 0.48 19.61
C TYR A 63 -0.60 1.47 19.04
N LEU A 64 -0.94 2.75 18.87
CA LEU A 64 -0.02 3.77 18.36
C LEU A 64 0.94 4.26 19.46
N ASP A 65 2.07 3.57 19.57
CA ASP A 65 3.24 4.10 20.27
C ASP A 65 3.95 5.14 19.38
N PHE A 66 3.73 6.44 19.64
CA PHE A 66 4.36 7.53 18.89
C PHE A 66 5.89 7.38 18.75
N ARG A 67 6.55 6.84 19.77
CA ARG A 67 8.00 6.59 19.74
C ARG A 67 8.39 5.54 18.70
N ARG A 68 7.59 4.47 18.56
CA ARG A 68 7.81 3.41 17.55
C ARG A 68 7.46 3.90 16.15
N VAL A 69 6.39 4.68 16.02
CA VAL A 69 6.01 5.32 14.75
C VAL A 69 7.11 6.24 14.26
N LEU A 70 7.73 7.04 15.14
CA LEU A 70 8.81 7.93 14.76
C LEU A 70 10.10 7.18 14.43
N LEU A 71 10.44 6.15 15.23
CA LEU A 71 11.62 5.31 15.00
C LEU A 71 11.53 4.49 13.70
N LEU A 72 10.33 4.05 13.31
CA LEU A 72 10.12 3.31 12.07
C LEU A 72 9.84 4.23 10.87
N GLY A 73 9.11 5.32 11.08
CA GLY A 73 8.65 6.23 10.02
C GLY A 73 9.74 7.14 9.47
N LEU A 74 10.64 7.68 10.32
CA LEU A 74 11.74 8.54 9.87
C LEU A 74 12.72 7.83 8.93
N PRO A 75 13.28 6.65 9.27
CA PRO A 75 14.13 5.93 8.33
C PRO A 75 13.34 5.47 7.10
N ALA A 76 12.07 5.08 7.24
CA ALA A 76 11.23 4.72 6.10
C ALA A 76 11.08 5.87 5.09
N LEU A 77 10.91 7.12 5.56
CA LEU A 77 10.86 8.32 4.71
C LEU A 77 12.16 8.52 3.91
N VAL A 78 13.31 8.19 4.51
CA VAL A 78 14.62 8.34 3.87
C VAL A 78 14.90 7.21 2.87
N THR A 79 14.42 5.99 3.16
CA THR A 79 14.63 4.81 2.30
C THR A 79 13.55 4.61 1.25
N ALA A 80 12.41 5.31 1.35
CA ALA A 80 11.34 5.22 0.38
C ALA A 80 11.86 5.62 -1.01
N GLN A 81 11.71 4.71 -1.97
CA GLN A 81 12.06 4.97 -3.36
C GLN A 81 11.00 5.92 -3.95
N LEU A 82 11.39 7.17 -4.20
CA LEU A 82 10.60 8.16 -4.93
C LEU A 82 10.68 7.92 -6.44
#